data_AF-A0A951D055-F1
#
_entry.id   AF-A0A951D055-F1
#
_cell.length_a   1.000
_cell.length_b   1.000
_cell.length_c   1.000
_cell.angle_alpha   90.00
_cell.angle_beta   90.00
_cell.angle_gamma   90.00
#
_symmetry.space_group_name_H-M   'P 1'
#
loop_
_entity.id
_entity.type
_entity.pdbx_description
1 polymer ?
#
loop_
_entity_poly.entity_id
_entity_poly.type
_entity_poly.pdbx_seq_one_letter_code
_entity_poly.pdbx_strand_id
1 'polypeptide(L)'
;MSTVRAVFAGPGAVRALGSDRRGVVELVFHRCAYARLESDWLLVAEPSLPFGPLSVALAGFDRLDLGPGLPVLVTRGRLRLGDQVLSLERMRKRSGPSASGFGTA
;
A
#
# COMPACT_ATOMS: atom_id res chain seq x y z
N MET A 1 -3.83 17.13 -14.53
CA MET A 1 -3.81 15.66 -14.34
C MET A 1 -3.63 15.39 -12.86
N SER A 2 -4.54 14.68 -12.21
CA SER A 2 -4.43 14.41 -10.77
C SER A 2 -3.70 13.08 -10.56
N THR A 3 -2.44 13.19 -10.14
CA THR A 3 -1.50 12.09 -9.88
C THR A 3 -1.94 11.30 -8.65
N VAL A 4 -1.96 9.97 -8.76
CA VAL A 4 -2.20 9.07 -7.63
C VAL A 4 -0.97 9.09 -6.71
N ARG A 5 -1.17 9.22 -5.39
CA ARG A 5 -0.06 9.39 -4.43
C ARG A 5 -0.33 8.67 -3.12
N ALA A 6 0.73 8.19 -2.47
CA ALA A 6 0.63 7.68 -1.12
C ALA A 6 0.47 8.83 -0.12
N VAL A 7 -0.52 8.70 0.77
CA VAL A 7 -0.84 9.69 1.80
C VAL A 7 -0.35 9.22 3.16
N PHE A 8 -0.64 7.96 3.49
CA PHE A 8 -0.24 7.35 4.75
C PHE A 8 0.31 5.94 4.55
N ALA A 9 1.29 5.55 5.36
CA ALA A 9 1.75 4.16 5.45
C ALA A 9 1.89 3.70 6.90
N GLY A 10 1.49 2.46 7.16
CA GLY A 10 1.71 1.77 8.43
C GLY A 10 3.20 1.51 8.66
N PRO A 11 3.62 1.26 9.91
CA PRO A 11 5.03 1.00 10.23
C PRO A 11 5.65 -0.19 9.49
N GLY A 12 4.88 -1.24 9.20
CA GLY A 12 5.34 -2.37 8.38
C GLY A 12 5.42 -2.01 6.90
N ALA A 13 4.41 -1.31 6.38
CA ALA A 13 4.43 -0.80 5.02
C ALA A 13 5.61 0.15 4.74
N VAL A 14 5.92 1.07 5.66
CA VAL A 14 7.09 1.96 5.55
C VAL A 14 8.39 1.16 5.42
N ARG A 15 8.54 0.06 6.18
CA ARG A 15 9.71 -0.82 6.07
C ARG A 15 9.76 -1.52 4.72
N ALA A 16 8.65 -2.07 4.25
CA ALA A 16 8.56 -2.73 2.96
C ALA A 16 8.83 -1.77 1.77
N LEU A 17 8.43 -0.50 1.93
CA LEU A 17 8.63 0.56 0.92
C LEU A 17 10.00 1.26 0.99
N GLY A 18 10.79 1.01 2.04
CA GLY A 18 12.05 1.71 2.29
C GLY A 18 13.25 1.19 1.48
N SER A 19 13.07 0.08 0.77
CA SER A 19 14.10 -0.59 -0.03
C SER A 19 13.54 -0.93 -1.41
N ASP A 20 14.41 -0.98 -2.42
CA ASP A 20 14.02 -1.43 -3.76
C ASP A 20 13.58 -2.89 -3.69
N ARG A 21 12.35 -3.19 -4.14
CA ARG A 21 11.73 -4.51 -4.04
C ARG A 21 10.80 -4.77 -5.21
N ARG A 22 10.56 -6.05 -5.50
CA ARG A 22 9.65 -6.50 -6.55
C ARG A 22 8.57 -7.40 -6.00
N GLY A 23 7.47 -7.46 -6.72
CA GLY A 23 6.32 -8.21 -6.29
C GLY A 23 5.23 -8.30 -7.32
N VAL A 24 4.08 -8.78 -6.87
CA VAL A 24 2.87 -8.89 -7.67
C VAL A 24 1.66 -8.51 -6.84
N VAL A 25 0.64 -7.98 -7.50
CA VAL A 25 -0.70 -7.86 -6.92
C VAL A 25 -1.29 -9.26 -6.86
N GLU A 26 -1.69 -9.72 -5.69
CA GLU A 26 -2.24 -11.08 -5.51
C GLU A 26 -3.76 -11.06 -5.41
N LEU A 27 -4.30 -10.14 -4.61
CA LEU A 27 -5.72 -10.06 -4.33
C LEU A 27 -6.19 -8.65 -4.68
N VAL A 28 -7.28 -8.55 -5.42
CA VAL A 28 -7.92 -7.28 -5.77
C VAL A 28 -9.35 -7.30 -5.25
N PHE A 29 -9.71 -6.25 -4.54
CA PHE A 29 -11.05 -5.97 -4.08
C PHE A 29 -11.48 -4.61 -4.64
N HIS A 30 -12.76 -4.29 -4.47
CA HIS A 30 -13.33 -3.05 -5.01
C HIS A 30 -12.59 -1.77 -4.58
N ARG A 31 -12.04 -1.73 -3.36
CA ARG A 31 -11.45 -0.51 -2.75
C ARG A 31 -10.04 -0.72 -2.19
N CYS A 32 -9.47 -1.90 -2.38
CA CYS A 32 -8.13 -2.23 -1.92
C CYS A 32 -7.55 -3.43 -2.68
N ALA A 33 -6.24 -3.63 -2.56
CA ALA A 33 -5.55 -4.78 -3.10
C ALA A 33 -4.40 -5.20 -2.17
N TYR A 34 -4.15 -6.50 -2.09
CA TYR A 34 -2.93 -7.01 -1.48
C TYR A 34 -1.87 -7.23 -2.55
N ALA A 35 -0.70 -6.65 -2.33
CA ALA A 35 0.51 -6.93 -3.06
C ALA A 35 1.45 -7.75 -2.21
N ARG A 36 2.05 -8.78 -2.80
CA ARG A 36 3.15 -9.52 -2.21
C ARG A 36 4.46 -8.99 -2.77
N LEU A 37 5.30 -8.45 -1.88
CA LEU A 37 6.62 -7.91 -2.17
C LEU A 37 7.66 -8.90 -1.64
N GLU A 38 8.19 -9.77 -2.49
CA GLU A 38 9.06 -10.88 -2.07
C GLU A 38 8.41 -11.70 -0.95
N SER A 39 8.94 -11.61 0.28
CA SER A 39 8.40 -12.29 1.48
C SER A 39 7.43 -11.45 2.31
N ASP A 40 7.24 -10.16 1.98
CA ASP A 40 6.41 -9.22 2.72
C ASP A 40 5.05 -9.00 2.04
N TRP A 41 4.06 -8.58 2.84
CA TRP A 41 2.73 -8.20 2.36
C TRP A 41 2.49 -6.70 2.50
N LEU A 42 1.81 -6.15 1.51
CA LEU A 42 1.38 -4.76 1.48
C LEU A 42 -0.11 -4.69 1.13
N LEU A 43 -0.90 -4.00 1.94
CA LEU A 43 -2.27 -3.64 1.58
C LEU A 43 -2.25 -2.24 0.97
N VAL A 44 -2.57 -2.10 -0.30
CA VAL A 44 -2.83 -0.80 -0.93
C VAL A 44 -4.32 -0.55 -0.91
N ALA A 45 -4.74 0.58 -0.35
CA ALA A 45 -6.14 0.88 -0.10
C ALA A 45 -6.42 2.36 -0.33
N GLU A 46 -7.68 2.70 -0.57
CA GLU A 46 -8.13 4.08 -0.41
C GLU A 46 -7.98 4.57 1.06
N PRO A 47 -7.96 5.88 1.33
CA PRO A 47 -7.70 6.41 2.67
C PRO A 47 -8.84 6.23 3.69
N SER A 48 -10.05 5.93 3.22
CA SER A 48 -11.25 5.76 4.06
C SER A 48 -11.39 4.36 4.67
N LEU A 49 -10.61 3.37 4.24
CA LEU A 49 -10.67 2.02 4.80
C LEU A 49 -9.93 1.89 6.14
N PRO A 50 -10.27 0.85 6.95
CA PRO A 50 -9.47 0.48 8.12
C PRO A 50 -7.98 0.37 7.77
N PHE A 51 -7.15 0.92 8.64
CA PHE A 51 -5.73 1.12 8.37
C PHE A 51 -4.87 0.38 9.38
N GLY A 52 -4.03 -0.54 8.90
CA GLY A 52 -3.18 -1.40 9.71
C GLY A 52 -1.68 -1.18 9.46
N PRO A 53 -0.82 -1.97 10.14
CA PRO A 53 0.63 -1.86 10.03
C PRO A 53 1.19 -2.08 8.61
N LEU A 54 0.53 -2.89 7.79
CA LEU A 54 0.93 -3.22 6.42
C LEU A 54 0.18 -2.38 5.36
N SER A 55 -0.63 -1.41 5.79
CA SER A 55 -1.46 -0.62 4.89
C SER A 55 -0.73 0.60 4.32
N VAL A 56 -1.02 0.90 3.06
CA VAL A 56 -0.67 2.13 2.35
C VAL A 56 -1.94 2.73 1.80
N ALA A 57 -2.26 3.94 2.24
CA ALA A 57 -3.41 4.70 1.77
C ALA A 57 -3.02 5.54 0.56
N LEU A 58 -3.73 5.35 -0.56
CA LEU A 58 -3.50 6.08 -1.81
C LEU A 58 -4.65 7.06 -2.08
N ALA A 59 -4.33 8.33 -2.32
CA ALA A 59 -5.29 9.28 -2.86
C ALA A 59 -5.45 9.04 -4.37
N GLY A 60 -6.68 8.87 -4.83
CA GLY A 60 -6.99 8.53 -6.24
C GLY A 60 -6.95 7.02 -6.52
N PHE A 61 -7.22 6.18 -5.52
CA PHE A 61 -7.22 4.72 -5.66
C PHE A 61 -8.24 4.22 -6.71
N ASP A 62 -9.38 4.88 -6.83
CA ASP A 62 -10.45 4.63 -7.81
C ASP A 62 -9.97 4.73 -9.28
N ARG A 63 -8.81 5.34 -9.51
CA ARG A 63 -8.18 5.47 -10.83
C ARG A 63 -7.13 4.41 -11.11
N LEU A 64 -6.89 3.50 -10.16
CA LEU A 64 -5.98 2.39 -10.36
C LEU A 64 -6.72 1.26 -11.04
N ASP A 65 -6.29 0.98 -12.27
CA ASP A 65 -6.66 -0.25 -12.94
C ASP A 65 -5.79 -1.37 -12.37
N LEU A 66 -6.34 -2.15 -11.43
CA LEU A 66 -5.65 -3.24 -10.76
C LEU A 66 -6.24 -4.58 -11.17
N GLY A 67 -5.35 -5.52 -11.49
CA GLY A 67 -5.67 -6.94 -11.69
C GLY A 67 -4.70 -7.83 -10.91
N PRO A 68 -5.12 -9.04 -10.50
CA PRO A 68 -4.20 -10.06 -10.00
C PRO A 68 -3.08 -10.35 -11.01
N GLY A 69 -1.88 -10.61 -10.51
CA GLY A 69 -0.68 -10.85 -11.31
C GLY A 69 0.00 -9.58 -11.82
N LEU A 70 -0.58 -8.38 -11.62
CA LEU A 70 0.08 -7.14 -12.03
C LEU A 70 1.42 -6.97 -11.30
N PRO A 71 2.49 -6.57 -12.01
CA PRO A 71 3.79 -6.38 -11.40
C PRO A 71 3.76 -5.21 -10.43
N VAL A 72 4.42 -5.40 -9.29
CA VAL A 72 4.67 -4.36 -8.30
C VAL A 72 6.17 -4.10 -8.24
N LEU A 73 6.54 -2.83 -8.31
CA LEU A 73 7.93 -2.41 -8.16
C LEU A 73 8.00 -1.25 -7.17
N VAL A 74 8.76 -1.45 -6.10
CA VAL A 74 9.17 -0.40 -5.19
C VAL A 74 10.54 0.08 -5.62
N THR A 75 10.67 1.38 -5.83
CA THR A 75 11.97 2.04 -5.95
C THR A 75 12.03 3.22 -4.99
N ARG A 76 13.21 3.81 -4.80
CA ARG A 76 13.38 5.01 -3.97
C ARG A 76 12.32 6.09 -4.27
N GLY A 77 11.40 6.28 -3.33
CA GLY A 77 10.36 7.31 -3.38
C GLY A 77 9.20 7.02 -4.34
N ARG A 78 9.13 5.83 -4.97
CA ARG A 78 8.07 5.49 -5.91
C ARG A 78 7.57 4.05 -5.71
N LEU A 79 6.27 3.88 -5.90
CA LEU A 79 5.62 2.58 -6.00
C LEU A 79 5.00 2.48 -7.38
N ARG A 80 5.28 1.40 -8.10
CA ARG A 80 4.66 1.12 -9.40
C ARG A 80 3.74 -0.08 -9.26
N LEU A 81 2.50 0.06 -9.73
CA LEU A 81 1.49 -1.00 -9.81
C LEU A 81 1.08 -1.12 -11.28
N GLY A 82 1.54 -2.17 -11.97
CA GLY A 82 1.41 -2.25 -13.43
C GLY A 82 2.11 -1.08 -14.13
N ASP A 83 1.36 -0.32 -14.91
CA ASP A 83 1.85 0.89 -15.61
C ASP A 83 1.66 2.17 -14.78
N GLN A 84 0.98 2.10 -13.64
CA GLN A 84 0.72 3.26 -12.80
C GLN A 84 1.88 3.54 -11.85
N VAL A 85 2.43 4.75 -11.92
CA VAL A 85 3.52 5.22 -11.05
C VAL A 85 2.96 6.13 -9.96
N LEU A 86 3.20 5.75 -8.72
CA LEU A 86 2.75 6.42 -7.51
C LEU A 86 3.94 7.10 -6.84
N SER A 87 3.78 8.37 -6.47
CA SER A 87 4.74 9.04 -5.61
C SER A 87 4.57 8.59 -4.16
N LEU A 88 5.67 8.22 -3.52
CA LEU A 88 5.77 8.00 -2.07
C LEU A 88 6.31 9.25 -1.36
N GLU A 89 6.60 10.33 -2.09
CA GLU A 89 7.04 11.58 -1.50
C GLU A 89 5.94 12.19 -0.64
N ARG A 90 6.33 12.74 0.52
CA ARG A 90 5.41 13.33 1.51
C ARG A 90 4.42 12.33 2.12
N MET A 91 4.58 11.03 1.87
CA MET A 91 3.85 9.98 2.58
C MET A 91 4.14 10.07 4.08
N ARG A 92 3.09 10.12 4.89
CA ARG A 92 3.22 10.20 6.36
C ARG A 92 3.16 8.81 6.95
N LYS A 93 4.02 8.53 7.93
CA LYS A 93 3.86 7.33 8.76
C LYS A 93 2.64 7.51 9.67
N ARG A 94 1.71 6.57 9.64
CA ARG A 94 0.55 6.53 10.54
C ARG A 94 0.55 5.18 11.25
N SER A 95 0.64 5.19 12.55
CA SER A 95 0.31 3.99 13.32
C SER A 95 -1.20 3.81 13.24
N GLY A 96 -1.67 2.62 12.87
CA GLY A 96 -3.08 2.26 13.06
C GLY A 96 -3.44 2.33 14.55
N PRO A 97 -4.73 2.22 14.93
CA PRO A 97 -5.08 2.00 16.32
C PRO A 97 -4.25 0.82 16.84
N SER A 98 -3.57 1.04 17.97
CA SER A 98 -2.82 -0.01 18.66
C SER A 98 -3.72 -1.24 18.79
N ALA A 99 -3.22 -2.42 18.44
CA ALA A 99 -3.91 -3.69 18.70
C ALA A 99 -3.94 -4.03 20.21
N SER A 100 -4.08 -3.03 21.09
CA SER A 100 -4.21 -3.18 22.54
C SER A 100 -5.64 -3.55 22.94
N GLY A 101 -6.34 -4.33 22.11
CA GLY A 101 -7.75 -4.68 22.30
C GLY A 101 -8.06 -6.11 21.87
N PHE A 102 -7.10 -7.03 21.89
CA PHE A 102 -7.42 -8.44 21.99
C PHE A 102 -7.51 -8.77 23.49
N GLY A 103 -8.67 -8.44 24.08
CA GLY A 103 -9.05 -9.02 25.36
C GLY A 103 -9.23 -10.51 25.16
N THR A 104 -8.36 -11.31 25.77
CA THR A 104 -8.66 -12.72 26.04
C THR A 104 -9.94 -12.77 26.86
N ALA A 105 -10.97 -13.38 26.29
CA ALA A 105 -12.16 -13.81 27.02
C ALA A 105 -11.77 -14.79 28.14
#